data_AF-A0A1G2IXM4-F1
#
_entry.id   AF-A0A1G2IXM4-F1
#
_cell.length_a   1.000
_cell.length_b   1.000
_cell.length_c   1.000
_cell.angle_alpha   90.00
_cell.angle_beta   90.00
_cell.angle_gamma   90.00
#
_symmetry.space_group_name_H-M   'P 1'
#
loop_
_entity.id
_entity.type
_entity.pdbx_description
1 polymer ?
#
loop_
_entity_poly.entity_id
_entity_poly.type
_entity_poly.pdbx_seq_one_letter_code
_entity_poly.pdbx_strand_id
1 'polypeptide(L)'
;MEDKEDKIVKLTNAVYNLLEFFPQDPLKIKIKDKALAILENPNFKDVDIILNYLKIAKFQGWLNSVNYLIIVGEYEKLAVGLRHCEERSDEAIQSVRLARNDGDKLTPRQTKILEFLRKNKKAQVMDLQVVLPNITKRTIRRDLDELLKIGQIERDGTFNQIVYKIKVSY
;
A
#
# COMPACT_ATOMS: atom_id res chain seq x y z
N MET A 1 -19.17 -19.57 -20.86
CA MET A 1 -18.62 -19.38 -19.50
C MET A 1 -17.42 -20.30 -19.24
N GLU A 2 -17.28 -21.42 -19.95
CA GLU A 2 -16.15 -22.38 -19.89
C GLU A 2 -14.74 -21.78 -20.03
N ASP A 3 -14.55 -20.73 -20.84
CA ASP A 3 -13.20 -20.20 -21.11
C ASP A 3 -12.46 -19.59 -19.91
N LYS A 4 -13.16 -19.19 -18.83
CA LYS A 4 -12.53 -18.53 -17.68
C LYS A 4 -12.01 -19.53 -16.65
N GLU A 5 -12.81 -20.54 -16.33
CA GLU A 5 -12.42 -21.59 -15.38
C GLU A 5 -11.23 -22.38 -15.93
N ASP A 6 -11.26 -22.74 -17.21
CA ASP A 6 -10.14 -23.42 -17.89
C ASP A 6 -8.84 -22.62 -17.86
N LYS A 7 -8.92 -21.29 -17.95
CA LYS A 7 -7.75 -20.40 -17.83
C LYS A 7 -7.19 -20.40 -16.42
N ILE A 8 -8.05 -20.34 -15.40
CA ILE A 8 -7.63 -20.38 -14.00
C ILE A 8 -6.98 -21.73 -13.69
N VAL A 9 -7.57 -22.84 -14.13
CA VAL A 9 -7.00 -24.19 -13.98
C VAL A 9 -5.61 -24.28 -14.62
N LYS A 10 -5.46 -23.80 -15.86
CA LYS A 10 -4.15 -23.77 -16.56
C LYS A 10 -3.13 -22.92 -15.81
N LEU A 11 -3.54 -21.78 -15.28
CA LEU A 11 -2.66 -20.89 -14.52
C LEU A 11 -2.23 -21.51 -13.19
N THR A 12 -3.16 -22.14 -12.47
CA THR A 12 -2.86 -22.87 -11.23
C THR A 12 -1.86 -23.99 -11.52
N ASN A 13 -2.07 -24.80 -12.57
CA ASN A 13 -1.12 -25.84 -12.97
C ASN A 13 0.26 -25.27 -13.33
N ALA A 14 0.31 -24.14 -14.05
CA ALA A 14 1.57 -23.48 -14.38
C ALA A 14 2.32 -22.99 -13.13
N VAL A 15 1.60 -22.44 -12.14
CA VAL A 15 2.19 -22.07 -10.85
C VAL A 15 2.68 -23.29 -10.09
N TYR A 16 1.93 -24.38 -10.05
CA TYR A 16 2.35 -25.60 -9.37
C TYR A 16 3.64 -26.17 -9.95
N ASN A 17 3.71 -26.27 -11.28
CA ASN A 17 4.93 -26.70 -12.00
C ASN A 17 6.11 -25.78 -11.69
N LEU A 18 5.87 -24.46 -11.62
CA LEU A 18 6.91 -23.49 -11.28
C LEU A 18 7.43 -23.68 -9.85
N LEU A 19 6.52 -23.94 -8.92
CA LEU A 19 6.84 -24.12 -7.51
C LEU A 19 7.59 -25.42 -7.25
N GLU A 20 7.60 -26.40 -8.16
CA GLU A 20 8.44 -27.60 -8.00
C GLU A 20 9.92 -27.25 -7.87
N PHE A 21 10.37 -26.24 -8.61
CA PHE A 21 11.76 -25.75 -8.61
C PHE A 21 12.10 -24.88 -7.40
N PHE A 22 11.13 -24.54 -6.55
CA PHE A 22 11.35 -23.71 -5.37
C PHE A 22 11.94 -24.56 -4.24
N PRO A 23 12.82 -23.98 -3.39
CA PRO A 23 13.29 -24.65 -2.18
C PRO A 23 12.13 -24.96 -1.23
N GLN A 24 12.38 -25.86 -0.27
CA GLN A 24 11.46 -26.17 0.83
C GLN A 24 11.37 -24.96 1.79
N ASP A 25 10.62 -23.94 1.39
CA ASP A 25 10.41 -22.68 2.12
C ASP A 25 8.91 -22.46 2.41
N PRO A 26 8.55 -21.84 3.56
CA PRO A 26 7.17 -21.48 3.87
C PRO A 26 6.46 -20.66 2.78
N LEU A 27 7.21 -19.89 1.98
CA LEU A 27 6.67 -19.12 0.85
C LEU A 27 6.07 -20.04 -0.22
N LYS A 28 6.70 -21.19 -0.51
CA LYS A 28 6.18 -22.18 -1.46
C LYS A 28 4.80 -22.68 -1.05
N ILE A 29 4.62 -22.99 0.23
CA ILE A 29 3.34 -23.44 0.80
C ILE A 29 2.30 -22.32 0.69
N LYS A 30 2.66 -21.09 1.08
CA LYS A 30 1.76 -19.93 1.00
C LYS A 30 1.30 -19.62 -0.43
N ILE A 31 2.16 -19.77 -1.43
CA ILE A 31 1.78 -19.57 -2.83
C ILE A 31 0.82 -20.67 -3.28
N LYS A 32 1.05 -21.94 -2.89
CA LYS A 32 0.13 -23.05 -3.20
C LYS A 32 -1.26 -22.83 -2.60
N ASP A 33 -1.32 -22.54 -1.30
CA ASP A 33 -2.58 -22.31 -0.59
C ASP A 33 -3.39 -21.17 -1.24
N LYS A 34 -2.69 -20.10 -1.65
CA LYS A 34 -3.34 -18.99 -2.35
C LYS A 34 -3.75 -19.32 -3.77
N ALA A 35 -2.98 -20.11 -4.51
CA ALA A 35 -3.35 -20.55 -5.86
C ALA A 35 -4.60 -21.44 -5.83
N LEU A 36 -4.74 -22.30 -4.81
CA LEU A 36 -5.96 -23.08 -4.59
C LEU A 36 -7.15 -22.19 -4.23
N ALA A 37 -6.96 -21.21 -3.35
CA ALA A 37 -8.03 -20.29 -2.99
C ALA A 37 -8.59 -19.53 -4.22
N ILE A 38 -7.73 -19.13 -5.16
CA ILE A 38 -8.16 -18.47 -6.40
C ILE A 38 -8.88 -19.44 -7.34
N LEU A 39 -8.49 -20.71 -7.35
CA LEU A 39 -9.17 -21.74 -8.13
C LEU A 39 -10.60 -21.99 -7.62
N GLU A 40 -10.78 -22.02 -6.29
CA GLU A 40 -12.09 -22.25 -5.66
C GLU A 40 -12.98 -21.00 -5.72
N ASN A 41 -12.43 -19.84 -5.42
CA ASN A 41 -13.15 -18.56 -5.41
C ASN A 41 -12.24 -17.42 -5.88
N PRO A 42 -12.25 -17.09 -7.19
CA PRO A 42 -11.34 -16.12 -7.75
C PRO A 42 -11.59 -14.71 -7.19
N ASN A 43 -10.67 -14.23 -6.37
CA ASN A 43 -10.72 -12.93 -5.71
C ASN A 43 -9.50 -12.08 -6.10
N PHE A 44 -9.73 -10.80 -6.42
CA PHE A 44 -8.65 -9.88 -6.78
C PHE A 44 -7.61 -9.75 -5.66
N LYS A 45 -8.02 -9.80 -4.39
CA LYS A 45 -7.11 -9.66 -3.24
C LYS A 45 -6.14 -10.82 -3.17
N ASP A 46 -6.61 -12.03 -3.44
CA ASP A 46 -5.77 -13.22 -3.41
C ASP A 46 -4.81 -13.24 -4.60
N VAL A 47 -5.26 -12.77 -5.78
CA VAL A 47 -4.38 -12.55 -6.94
C VAL A 47 -3.26 -11.56 -6.60
N ASP A 48 -3.56 -10.42 -5.98
CA ASP A 48 -2.57 -9.42 -5.58
C ASP A 48 -1.55 -9.99 -4.56
N ILE A 49 -2.01 -10.85 -3.64
CA ILE A 49 -1.12 -11.52 -2.68
C ILE A 49 -0.14 -12.47 -3.40
N ILE A 50 -0.61 -13.27 -4.37
CA ILE A 50 0.27 -14.15 -5.15
C ILE A 50 1.29 -13.36 -5.94
N LEU A 51 0.88 -12.27 -6.59
CA LEU A 51 1.81 -11.39 -7.33
C LEU A 51 2.94 -10.87 -6.44
N ASN A 52 2.62 -10.49 -5.21
CA ASN A 52 3.63 -10.07 -4.23
C ASN A 52 4.56 -11.22 -3.82
N TYR A 53 4.03 -12.42 -3.60
CA TYR A 53 4.88 -13.58 -3.29
C TYR A 53 5.79 -13.98 -4.45
N LEU A 54 5.30 -13.98 -5.69
CA LEU A 54 6.12 -14.23 -6.87
C LEU A 54 7.22 -13.18 -7.04
N LYS A 55 6.93 -11.93 -6.69
CA LYS A 55 7.93 -10.85 -6.69
C LYS A 55 9.05 -11.13 -5.68
N ILE A 56 8.72 -11.58 -4.48
CA ILE A 56 9.71 -11.98 -3.46
C ILE A 56 10.55 -13.16 -3.98
N ALA A 57 9.91 -14.19 -4.53
CA ALA A 57 10.60 -15.36 -5.09
C ALA A 57 11.57 -14.99 -6.24
N LYS A 58 11.20 -14.02 -7.08
CA LYS A 58 12.10 -13.47 -8.11
C LYS A 58 13.32 -12.79 -7.49
N PHE A 59 13.14 -11.96 -6.46
CA PHE A 59 14.27 -11.30 -5.79
C PHE A 59 15.21 -12.29 -5.09
N GLN A 60 14.68 -13.42 -4.62
CA GLN A 60 15.47 -14.51 -4.05
C GLN A 60 16.15 -15.39 -5.11
N GLY A 61 15.92 -15.12 -6.40
CA GLY A 61 16.51 -15.88 -7.51
C GLY A 61 15.86 -17.24 -7.73
N TRP A 62 14.75 -17.55 -7.07
CA TRP A 62 14.05 -18.84 -7.22
C TRP A 62 13.23 -18.93 -8.50
N LEU A 63 13.09 -17.80 -9.19
CA LEU A 63 12.26 -17.68 -10.36
C LEU A 63 13.00 -16.99 -11.50
N ASN A 64 13.06 -17.66 -12.65
CA ASN A 64 13.60 -17.08 -13.87
C ASN A 64 12.77 -15.86 -14.29
N SER A 65 13.44 -14.78 -14.69
CA SER A 65 12.81 -13.53 -15.15
C SER A 65 11.78 -13.73 -16.26
N VAL A 66 12.00 -14.67 -17.19
CA VAL A 66 11.06 -14.99 -18.27
C VAL A 66 9.80 -15.64 -17.71
N ASN A 67 9.95 -16.67 -16.87
CA ASN A 67 8.82 -17.35 -16.24
C ASN A 67 8.02 -16.42 -15.33
N TYR A 68 8.70 -15.53 -14.61
CA TYR A 68 8.07 -14.49 -13.82
C TYR A 68 7.17 -13.59 -14.66
N LEU A 69 7.68 -13.05 -15.78
CA LEU A 69 6.93 -12.14 -16.64
C LEU A 69 5.69 -12.81 -17.23
N ILE A 70 5.80 -14.06 -17.66
CA ILE A 70 4.67 -14.82 -18.20
C ILE A 70 3.58 -14.99 -17.15
N ILE A 71 3.93 -15.49 -15.96
CA ILE A 71 2.95 -15.79 -14.92
C ILE A 71 2.32 -14.51 -14.37
N VAL A 72 3.13 -13.48 -14.11
CA VAL A 72 2.61 -12.18 -13.66
C VAL A 72 1.65 -11.59 -14.69
N GLY A 73 2.02 -11.60 -15.98
CA GLY A 73 1.15 -11.08 -17.03
C GLY A 73 -0.20 -11.82 -17.12
N GLU A 74 -0.22 -13.13 -16.92
CA GLU A 74 -1.48 -13.89 -16.89
C GLU A 74 -2.32 -13.58 -15.63
N TYR A 75 -1.70 -13.47 -14.46
CA TYR A 75 -2.41 -13.07 -13.24
C TYR A 75 -2.92 -11.62 -13.32
N GLU A 76 -2.19 -10.71 -13.95
CA GLU A 76 -2.64 -9.33 -14.17
C GLU A 76 -3.85 -9.28 -15.10
N LYS A 77 -3.87 -10.07 -16.18
CA LYS A 77 -5.06 -10.20 -17.05
C LYS A 77 -6.27 -10.75 -16.28
N LEU A 78 -6.07 -11.74 -15.39
CA LEU A 78 -7.13 -12.22 -14.51
C LEU A 78 -7.59 -11.14 -13.53
N ALA A 79 -6.67 -10.40 -12.91
CA ALA A 79 -7.00 -9.31 -11.99
C ALA A 79 -7.85 -8.23 -12.67
N VAL A 80 -7.50 -7.82 -13.90
CA VAL A 80 -8.29 -6.87 -14.69
C VAL A 80 -9.68 -7.44 -15.01
N GLY A 81 -9.77 -8.71 -15.40
CA GLY A 81 -11.03 -9.39 -15.67
C GLY A 81 -11.95 -9.54 -14.45
N LEU A 82 -11.39 -9.57 -13.23
CA LEU A 82 -12.12 -9.60 -11.97
C LEU A 82 -12.54 -8.20 -11.51
N ARG A 83 -11.67 -7.19 -11.65
CA ARG A 83 -11.98 -5.78 -11.35
C ARG A 83 -13.15 -5.25 -12.18
N HIS A 84 -13.22 -5.60 -13.46
CA HIS A 84 -14.33 -5.21 -14.35
C HIS A 84 -15.69 -5.82 -13.97
N CYS A 85 -15.73 -6.81 -13.06
CA CYS A 85 -16.98 -7.38 -12.53
C CYS A 85 -17.45 -6.64 -11.27
N GLU A 86 -16.54 -6.06 -10.50
CA GLU A 86 -16.83 -5.20 -9.33
C GLU A 86 -17.18 -3.76 -9.75
N GLU A 87 -16.77 -3.33 -10.96
CA GLU A 87 -17.03 -1.98 -11.47
C GLU A 87 -18.50 -1.64 -11.77
N ARG A 88 -19.41 -2.63 -11.92
CA ARG A 88 -20.87 -2.36 -11.96
C ARG A 88 -21.45 -2.01 -10.58
N SER A 89 -20.74 -2.31 -9.51
CA SER A 89 -21.05 -1.89 -8.13
C SER A 89 -20.17 -0.74 -7.65
N ASP A 90 -19.08 -0.44 -8.35
CA ASP A 90 -18.11 0.59 -7.95
C ASP A 90 -18.26 1.95 -8.65
N GLU A 91 -19.14 2.13 -9.64
CA GLU A 91 -19.50 3.51 -10.08
C GLU A 91 -20.19 4.30 -8.94
N ALA A 92 -20.83 3.60 -8.00
CA ALA A 92 -21.32 4.18 -6.74
C ALA A 92 -20.22 4.38 -5.67
N ILE A 93 -19.03 3.79 -5.82
CA ILE A 93 -17.94 3.88 -4.85
C ILE A 93 -16.83 4.83 -5.33
N GLN A 94 -16.63 4.98 -6.63
CA GLN A 94 -15.61 5.87 -7.21
C GLN A 94 -16.01 7.35 -7.12
N SER A 95 -17.32 7.66 -7.21
CA SER A 95 -17.86 8.98 -6.86
C SER A 95 -17.77 9.27 -5.35
N VAL A 96 -17.67 8.24 -4.49
CA VAL A 96 -17.50 8.39 -3.03
C VAL A 96 -16.02 8.54 -2.63
N ARG A 97 -15.07 7.96 -3.36
CA ARG A 97 -13.63 8.05 -3.02
C ARG A 97 -12.98 9.38 -3.38
N LEU A 98 -13.47 10.07 -4.41
CA LEU A 98 -13.08 11.48 -4.68
C LEU A 98 -13.88 12.49 -3.83
N ALA A 99 -14.89 12.02 -3.09
CA ALA A 99 -15.69 12.80 -2.14
C ALA A 99 -15.37 12.50 -0.66
N ARG A 100 -14.27 11.83 -0.33
CA ARG A 100 -13.74 11.79 1.06
C ARG A 100 -12.79 12.96 1.34
N ASN A 101 -13.24 14.14 0.93
CA ASN A 101 -12.78 15.44 1.40
C ASN A 101 -13.50 15.88 2.69
N ASP A 102 -14.06 14.96 3.47
CA ASP A 102 -14.57 15.24 4.82
C ASP A 102 -14.46 13.94 5.65
N GLY A 103 -13.79 13.85 6.80
CA GLY A 103 -13.34 14.91 7.69
C GLY A 103 -11.82 15.01 7.81
N ASP A 104 -11.30 16.01 7.12
CA ASP A 104 -10.15 16.81 7.56
C ASP A 104 -10.56 17.68 8.77
N LYS A 105 -11.03 17.04 9.86
CA LYS A 105 -11.02 17.70 11.16
C LYS A 105 -9.63 17.54 11.72
N LEU A 106 -8.70 18.33 11.17
CA LEU A 106 -7.48 18.69 11.89
C LEU A 106 -7.90 19.01 13.32
N THR A 107 -7.32 18.30 14.28
CA THR A 107 -7.62 18.62 15.68
C THR A 107 -7.28 20.10 15.92
N PRO A 108 -7.97 20.79 16.84
CA PRO A 108 -7.65 22.19 17.18
C PRO A 108 -6.16 22.38 17.51
N ARG A 109 -5.52 21.31 17.99
CA ARG A 109 -4.09 21.22 18.24
C ARG A 109 -3.24 21.16 16.96
N GLN A 110 -3.56 20.28 16.02
CA GLN A 110 -2.86 20.19 14.73
C GLN A 110 -2.98 21.49 13.94
N THR A 111 -4.14 22.15 14.01
CA THR A 111 -4.35 23.47 13.40
C THR A 111 -3.37 24.51 13.96
N LYS A 112 -3.18 24.56 15.28
CA LYS A 112 -2.19 25.45 15.92
C LYS A 112 -0.75 25.13 15.52
N ILE A 113 -0.42 23.83 15.34
CA ILE A 113 0.90 23.41 14.85
C ILE A 113 1.12 23.92 13.42
N LEU A 114 0.11 23.81 12.55
CA LEU A 114 0.17 24.32 11.18
C LEU A 114 0.26 25.84 11.13
N GLU A 115 -0.50 26.57 11.94
CA GLU A 115 -0.37 28.03 12.06
C GLU A 115 1.04 28.46 12.48
N PHE A 116 1.62 27.75 13.45
CA PHE A 116 2.99 28.01 13.89
C PHE A 116 4.01 27.74 12.79
N LEU A 117 3.84 26.64 12.05
CA LEU A 117 4.71 26.32 10.92
C LEU A 117 4.55 27.30 9.74
N ARG A 118 3.34 27.85 9.51
CA ARG A 118 3.11 28.91 8.52
C ARG A 118 3.86 30.18 8.89
N LYS A 119 3.88 30.54 10.17
CA LYS A 119 4.57 31.75 10.66
C LYS A 119 6.10 31.61 10.64
N ASN A 120 6.63 30.46 11.07
CA ASN A 120 8.07 30.28 11.29
C ASN A 120 8.81 29.55 10.16
N LYS A 121 8.11 29.09 9.11
CA LYS A 121 8.59 28.32 7.94
C LYS A 121 9.21 26.95 8.27
N LYS A 122 9.91 26.82 9.40
CA LYS A 122 10.52 25.60 9.93
C LYS A 122 10.37 25.59 11.45
N ALA A 123 10.12 24.43 12.04
CA ALA A 123 10.13 24.28 13.50
C ALA A 123 10.70 22.92 13.91
N GLN A 124 11.36 22.90 15.06
CA GLN A 124 11.71 21.68 15.77
C GLN A 124 10.64 21.34 16.81
N VAL A 125 10.68 20.11 17.32
CA VAL A 125 9.77 19.66 18.39
C VAL A 125 9.89 20.54 19.64
N MET A 126 11.07 21.12 19.90
CA MET A 126 11.26 22.05 21.03
C MET A 126 10.49 23.36 20.83
N ASP A 127 10.51 23.93 19.62
CA ASP A 127 9.82 25.18 19.31
C ASP A 127 8.30 25.01 19.43
N LEU A 128 7.79 23.86 19.00
CA LEU A 128 6.37 23.50 19.13
C LEU A 128 5.96 23.27 20.59
N GLN A 129 6.88 22.85 21.45
CA GLN A 129 6.62 22.67 22.88
C GLN A 129 6.45 24.02 23.60
N VAL A 130 7.13 25.08 23.16
CA VAL A 130 6.96 26.44 23.71
C VAL A 130 5.53 26.96 23.46
N VAL A 131 4.95 26.61 22.33
CA VAL A 131 3.61 27.05 21.89
C VAL A 131 2.50 26.22 22.54
N LEU A 132 2.80 24.97 22.90
CA LEU A 132 1.87 24.02 23.49
C LEU A 132 2.47 23.43 24.78
N PRO A 133 2.57 24.22 25.87
CA PRO A 133 3.22 23.78 27.12
C PRO A 133 2.50 22.60 27.80
N ASN A 134 1.20 22.42 27.53
CA ASN A 134 0.38 21.34 28.08
C ASN A 134 0.58 19.98 27.39
N ILE A 135 1.56 19.86 26.49
CA ILE A 135 1.70 18.71 25.60
C ILE A 135 3.12 18.16 25.64
N THR A 136 3.23 16.84 25.79
CA THR A 136 4.54 16.17 25.82
C THR A 136 5.17 16.13 24.44
N LYS A 137 6.51 16.09 24.37
CA LYS A 137 7.27 15.89 23.13
C LYS A 137 6.81 14.65 22.34
N ARG A 138 6.36 13.60 23.03
CA ARG A 138 5.85 12.36 22.41
C ARG A 138 4.54 12.60 21.67
N THR A 139 3.62 13.34 22.27
CA THR A 139 2.34 13.68 21.65
C THR A 139 2.55 14.59 20.44
N ILE A 140 3.45 15.56 20.53
CA ILE A 140 3.82 16.44 19.40
C ILE A 140 4.38 15.62 18.24
N ARG A 141 5.29 14.66 18.49
CA ARG A 141 5.81 13.77 17.43
C ARG A 141 4.70 12.97 16.76
N ARG A 142 3.76 12.43 17.54
CA ARG A 142 2.60 11.69 17.01
C ARG A 142 1.73 12.58 16.11
N ASP A 143 1.44 13.80 16.54
CA ASP A 143 0.66 14.75 15.73
C ASP A 143 1.39 15.14 14.43
N LEU A 144 2.71 15.29 14.49
CA LEU A 144 3.54 15.56 13.32
C LEU A 144 3.61 14.35 12.38
N ASP A 145 3.68 13.13 12.91
CA ASP A 145 3.61 11.91 12.10
C ASP A 145 2.25 11.77 11.38
N GLU A 146 1.16 12.15 12.06
CA GLU A 146 -0.16 12.24 11.45
C GLU A 146 -0.20 13.29 10.32
N LEU A 147 0.37 14.49 10.55
CA LEU A 147 0.47 15.54 9.54
C LEU A 147 1.38 15.18 8.36
N LEU A 148 2.46 14.42 8.60
CA LEU A 148 3.34 13.86 7.56
C LEU A 148 2.58 12.84 6.69
N LYS A 149 1.76 11.99 7.32
CA LYS A 149 0.94 11.00 6.61
C LYS A 149 -0.13 11.65 5.74
N ILE A 150 -0.70 12.78 6.17
CA ILE A 150 -1.65 13.59 5.39
C ILE A 150 -0.92 14.38 4.28
N GLY A 151 0.40 14.57 4.39
CA GLY A 151 1.21 15.28 3.40
C GLY A 151 1.16 16.80 3.51
N GLN A 152 0.69 17.34 4.65
CA GLN A 152 0.63 18.79 4.93
C GLN A 152 2.01 19.37 5.29
N ILE A 153 2.89 18.53 5.83
CA ILE A 153 4.24 18.91 6.26
C ILE A 153 5.26 17.92 5.70
N GLU A 154 6.51 18.36 5.64
CA GLU A 154 7.68 17.57 5.30
C GLU A 154 8.68 17.62 6.44
N ARG A 155 9.36 16.49 6.65
CA ARG A 155 10.46 16.37 7.59
C ARG A 155 11.77 16.52 6.83
N ASP A 156 12.61 17.43 7.30
CA ASP A 156 13.92 17.71 6.72
C ASP A 156 14.99 17.62 7.82
N GLY A 157 16.19 17.14 7.48
CA GLY A 157 17.31 16.98 8.42
C GLY A 157 17.56 15.57 8.96
N THR A 158 18.77 15.39 9.49
CA THR A 158 19.33 14.11 9.93
C THR A 158 19.56 14.07 11.44
N PHE A 159 19.33 12.89 12.04
CA PHE A 159 19.57 12.60 13.47
C PHE A 159 18.92 13.58 14.44
N ASN A 160 19.73 14.47 15.04
CA ASN A 160 19.34 15.40 16.10
C ASN A 160 18.85 16.76 15.56
N GLN A 161 18.94 17.01 14.26
CA GLN A 161 18.56 18.27 13.62
C GLN A 161 17.29 18.14 12.76
N ILE A 162 16.32 17.35 13.23
CA ILE A 162 15.05 17.15 12.53
C ILE A 162 14.22 18.44 12.62
N VAL A 163 13.93 19.03 11.47
CA VAL A 163 13.04 20.18 11.32
C VAL A 163 11.83 19.80 10.48
N TYR A 164 10.68 20.37 10.82
CA TYR A 164 9.44 20.19 10.07
C TYR A 164 9.13 21.47 9.31
N LYS A 165 8.79 21.35 8.02
CA LYS A 165 8.43 22.46 7.12
C LYS A 165 7.08 22.18 6.46
N ILE A 166 6.36 23.22 6.07
CA ILE A 166 5.14 23.03 5.28
C ILE A 166 5.52 22.58 3.88
N LYS A 167 4.78 21.62 3.35
CA LYS A 167 4.91 21.21 1.96
C LYS A 167 4.33 22.30 1.07
N VAL A 168 5.19 23.00 0.33
CA VAL A 168 4.77 23.95 -0.70
C VAL A 168 4.78 23.22 -2.03
N SER A 169 3.60 22.91 -2.59
CA SER A 169 3.51 22.54 -4.01
C SER A 169 3.76 23.80 -4.84
N TYR A 170 4.81 23.78 -5.66
CA TYR A 170 5.03 24.75 -6.74
C TYR A 170 4.29 24.31 -8.01
#